data_AF-A0A367LUS6-F1
#
_entry.id   AF-A0A367LUS6-F1
#
_cell.length_a   1.000
_cell.length_b   1.000
_cell.length_c   1.000
_cell.angle_alpha   90.00
_cell.angle_beta   90.00
_cell.angle_gamma   90.00
#
_symmetry.space_group_name_H-M   'P 1'
#
loop_
_entity.id
_entity.type
_entity.pdbx_description
1 polymer ?
#
loop_
_entity_poly.entity_id
_entity_poly.type
_entity_poly.pdbx_seq_one_letter_code
_entity_poly.pdbx_strand_id
1 'polypeptide(L)'
;AATLQAQLGQPGLALLDARAQPRFRGEVEPIDPVAGHIPGAQCAAFTDNLGSDGRFLPPEQLHLRFSALLRGRPVDELVAYCGSGVTACHNLFALSLAG
;
A
#
# COMPACT_ATOMS: atom_id res chain seq x y z
N ALA A 1 -9.14 -13.16 -5.81
CA ALA A 1 -8.72 -13.81 -4.55
C ALA A 1 -7.75 -14.97 -4.81
N ALA A 2 -8.12 -15.98 -5.62
CA ALA A 2 -7.28 -17.17 -5.84
C ALA A 2 -5.85 -16.88 -6.31
N THR A 3 -5.65 -15.93 -7.24
CA THR A 3 -4.32 -15.54 -7.73
C THR A 3 -3.43 -15.02 -6.60
N LEU A 4 -3.88 -13.99 -5.87
CA LEU A 4 -3.12 -13.44 -4.75
C LEU A 4 -2.87 -14.49 -3.66
N GLN A 5 -3.88 -15.31 -3.34
CA GLN A 5 -3.77 -16.33 -2.32
C GLN A 5 -2.68 -17.37 -2.64
N ALA A 6 -2.49 -17.71 -3.92
CA ALA A 6 -1.43 -18.61 -4.37
C ALA A 6 -0.02 -17.98 -4.32
N GLN A 7 0.07 -16.65 -4.28
CA GLN A 7 1.33 -15.90 -4.26
C GLN A 7 1.75 -15.45 -2.85
N LEU A 8 0.91 -15.61 -1.83
CA LEU A 8 1.23 -15.18 -0.47
C LEU A 8 2.52 -15.86 0.03
N GLY A 9 3.40 -15.05 0.63
CA GLY A 9 4.69 -15.50 1.15
C GLY A 9 5.80 -15.65 0.10
N GLN A 10 5.51 -15.44 -1.18
CA GLN A 10 6.56 -15.43 -2.22
C GLN A 10 7.48 -14.21 -2.04
N PRO A 11 8.81 -14.37 -2.10
CA PRO A 11 9.76 -13.29 -1.84
C PRO A 11 9.60 -12.07 -2.75
N GLY A 12 9.14 -12.27 -3.99
CA GLY A 12 8.91 -11.20 -4.97
C GLY A 12 7.66 -10.37 -4.72
N LEU A 13 6.67 -10.90 -4.00
CA LEU A 13 5.37 -10.24 -3.85
C LEU A 13 5.46 -9.04 -2.89
N ALA A 14 5.08 -7.86 -3.38
CA ALA A 14 4.96 -6.65 -2.56
C ALA A 14 3.48 -6.34 -2.31
N LEU A 15 3.04 -6.52 -1.05
CA LEU A 15 1.67 -6.17 -0.64
C LEU A 15 1.65 -4.81 0.06
N LEU A 16 0.92 -3.84 -0.49
CA LEU A 16 0.78 -2.51 0.08
C LEU A 16 -0.67 -2.25 0.50
N ASP A 17 -0.88 -2.02 1.79
CA ASP A 17 -2.16 -1.64 2.37
C ASP A 17 -2.28 -0.11 2.43
N ALA A 18 -3.24 0.47 1.72
CA ALA A 18 -3.44 1.90 1.65
C ALA A 18 -4.22 2.50 2.83
N ARG A 19 -4.68 1.67 3.78
CA ARG A 19 -5.43 2.13 4.95
C ARG A 19 -4.50 2.82 5.97
N ALA A 20 -5.11 3.57 6.88
CA ALA A 20 -4.39 4.21 7.99
C ALA A 20 -3.75 3.16 8.91
N GLN A 21 -2.63 3.52 9.53
CA GLN A 21 -1.84 2.60 10.33
C GLN A 21 -2.58 1.91 11.49
N PRO A 22 -3.51 2.57 12.23
CA PRO A 22 -4.29 1.89 13.26
C PRO A 22 -5.17 0.75 12.71
N ARG A 23 -5.73 0.91 11.50
CA ARG A 23 -6.51 -0.16 10.83
C ARG A 23 -5.61 -1.30 10.38
N PHE A 24 -4.46 -0.96 9.78
CA PHE A 24 -3.45 -1.95 9.40
C PHE A 24 -2.99 -2.79 10.61
N ARG A 25 -2.74 -2.16 11.76
CA ARG A 25 -2.36 -2.86 13.01
C ARG A 25 -3.52 -3.62 13.67
N GLY A 26 -4.76 -3.40 13.23
CA GLY A 26 -5.95 -4.00 13.82
C GLY A 26 -6.35 -3.40 15.17
N GLU A 27 -5.87 -2.19 15.49
CA GLU A 27 -6.20 -1.49 16.74
C GLU A 27 -7.59 -0.84 16.67
N VAL A 28 -8.00 -0.44 15.46
CA VAL A 28 -9.28 0.18 15.17
C VAL A 28 -9.80 -0.45 13.88
N GLU A 29 -10.95 -1.11 13.91
CA GLU A 29 -11.59 -1.60 12.68
C GLU A 29 -13.12 -1.42 12.74
N PRO A 30 -13.63 -0.27 12.26
CA PRO A 30 -15.04 0.05 12.31
C PRO A 30 -15.82 -0.46 11.08
N ILE A 31 -15.12 -0.97 10.05
CA ILE A 31 -15.71 -1.29 8.74
C ILE A 31 -15.66 -2.79 8.49
N ASP A 32 -14.48 -3.40 8.62
CA ASP A 32 -14.25 -4.80 8.25
C ASP A 32 -14.58 -5.76 9.40
N PRO A 33 -15.06 -7.00 9.13
CA PRO A 33 -15.40 -7.96 10.18
C PRO A 33 -14.18 -8.52 10.92
N VAL A 34 -12.99 -8.43 10.32
CA VAL A 34 -11.73 -8.91 10.89
C VAL A 34 -10.73 -7.77 10.83
N ALA A 35 -10.21 -7.40 12.01
CA ALA A 35 -9.19 -6.38 12.16
C ALA A 35 -7.80 -6.87 11.70
N GLY A 36 -6.94 -5.94 11.27
CA GLY A 36 -5.57 -6.22 10.85
C GLY A 36 -5.37 -6.14 9.35
N HIS A 37 -4.41 -6.90 8.82
CA HIS A 37 -3.96 -6.83 7.44
C HIS A 37 -3.61 -8.22 6.88
N ILE A 38 -3.42 -8.29 5.55
CA ILE A 38 -2.97 -9.52 4.88
C ILE A 38 -1.54 -9.83 5.35
N PRO A 39 -1.23 -11.06 5.82
CA PRO A 39 0.12 -11.41 6.27
C PRO A 39 1.21 -11.04 5.25
N GLY A 40 2.27 -10.38 5.72
CA GLY A 40 3.38 -9.91 4.89
C GLY A 40 3.15 -8.56 4.19
N ALA A 41 1.96 -7.97 4.30
CA ALA A 41 1.70 -6.63 3.80
C ALA A 41 2.46 -5.56 4.58
N GLN A 42 2.69 -4.43 3.92
CA GLN A 42 3.21 -3.21 4.52
C GLN A 42 2.16 -2.12 4.46
N CYS A 43 2.12 -1.31 5.51
CA CYS A 43 1.28 -0.14 5.56
C CYS A 43 1.87 0.95 4.66
N ALA A 44 1.11 1.38 3.67
CA ALA A 44 1.41 2.50 2.78
C ALA A 44 0.20 3.45 2.81
N ALA A 45 -0.05 4.08 3.96
CA ALA A 45 -1.22 4.95 4.14
C ALA A 45 -1.27 6.02 3.03
N PHE A 46 -2.39 6.10 2.32
CA PHE A 46 -2.48 6.93 1.11
C PHE A 46 -2.26 8.42 1.39
N THR A 47 -2.60 8.86 2.61
CA THR A 47 -2.46 10.24 3.09
C THR A 47 -1.02 10.72 3.08
N ASP A 48 -0.07 9.82 3.30
CA ASP A 48 1.34 10.17 3.34
C ASP A 48 1.93 10.38 1.92
N ASN A 49 1.16 10.12 0.87
CA ASN A 49 1.54 10.49 -0.49
C ASN A 49 1.25 11.98 -0.76
N LEU A 50 0.62 12.68 0.19
CA LEU A 50 0.18 14.07 0.06
C LEU A 50 1.00 15.01 0.95
N GLY A 51 1.25 16.22 0.44
CA GLY A 51 1.77 17.33 1.22
C GLY A 51 0.69 17.99 2.10
N SER A 52 1.10 18.99 2.87
CA SER A 52 0.19 19.74 3.76
C SER A 52 -0.89 20.53 3.02
N ASP A 53 -0.70 20.78 1.72
CA ASP A 53 -1.67 21.43 0.82
C ASP A 53 -2.66 20.43 0.18
N GLY A 54 -2.56 19.14 0.53
CA GLY A 54 -3.39 18.07 -0.02
C GLY A 54 -3.04 17.65 -1.44
N ARG A 55 -1.93 18.14 -2.02
CA ARG A 55 -1.43 17.70 -3.33
C ARG A 55 -0.45 16.54 -3.16
N PHE A 56 -0.26 15.75 -4.22
CA PHE A 56 0.78 14.73 -4.23
C PHE A 56 2.15 15.34 -3.94
N LEU A 57 2.95 14.61 -3.16
CA LEU A 57 4.35 14.96 -2.95
C LEU A 57 5.10 14.98 -4.29
N PRO A 58 6.23 15.71 -4.37
CA PRO A 58 7.08 15.69 -5.55
C PRO A 58 7.50 14.26 -5.95
N PRO A 59 7.64 13.96 -7.25
CA PRO A 59 8.03 12.64 -7.77
C PRO A 59 9.21 12.00 -7.04
N GLU A 60 10.26 12.76 -6.73
CA GLU A 60 11.45 12.25 -6.06
C GLU A 60 11.17 11.76 -4.63
N GLN A 61 10.24 12.41 -3.91
CA GLN A 61 9.86 11.99 -2.56
C GLN A 61 8.96 10.75 -2.61
N LEU A 62 8.06 10.68 -3.59
CA LEU A 62 7.25 9.49 -3.82
C LEU A 62 8.12 8.30 -4.21
N HIS A 63 9.12 8.51 -5.07
CA HIS A 63 10.10 7.50 -5.44
C HIS A 63 10.82 6.95 -4.21
N LEU A 64 11.42 7.82 -3.39
CA LEU A 64 12.11 7.39 -2.16
C LEU A 64 11.18 6.61 -1.22
N ARG A 65 9.94 7.09 -1.03
CA ARG A 65 8.94 6.41 -0.20
C ARG A 65 8.63 5.01 -0.74
N PHE A 66 8.34 4.87 -2.03
CA PHE A 66 7.98 3.58 -2.60
C PHE A 66 9.18 2.63 -2.72
N SER A 67 10.40 3.11 -2.98
CA SER A 67 11.60 2.27 -2.93
C SER A 67 11.81 1.66 -1.54
N ALA A 68 11.61 2.46 -0.48
CA ALA A 68 11.70 1.99 0.90
C ALA A 68 10.62 0.94 1.22
N LEU A 69 9.39 1.13 0.73
CA LEU A 69 8.31 0.16 0.87
C LEU A 69 8.55 -1.11 0.04
N LEU A 70 9.06 -1.00 -1.19
CA LEU A 70 9.31 -2.17 -2.03
C LEU A 70 10.42 -3.06 -1.46
N ARG A 71 11.42 -2.48 -0.78
CA ARG A 71 12.57 -3.21 -0.22
C ARG A 71 13.28 -4.07 -1.28
N GLY A 72 13.42 -3.52 -2.49
CA GLY A 72 14.05 -4.20 -3.62
C GLY A 72 13.18 -5.23 -4.35
N ARG A 73 11.92 -5.44 -3.92
CA ARG A 73 10.96 -6.24 -4.71
C ARG A 73 10.56 -5.50 -5.99
N PRO A 74 10.30 -6.25 -7.07
CA PRO A 74 10.00 -5.63 -8.35
C PRO A 74 8.55 -5.10 -8.36
N VAL A 75 8.34 -4.02 -9.12
CA VAL A 75 7.06 -3.29 -9.16
C VAL A 75 5.95 -4.07 -9.89
N ASP A 76 6.31 -4.94 -10.83
CA ASP A 76 5.40 -5.81 -11.57
C ASP A 76 4.72 -6.87 -10.69
N GLU A 77 5.35 -7.23 -9.57
CA GLU A 77 4.81 -8.14 -8.55
C GLU A 77 4.16 -7.38 -7.37
N LEU A 78 3.89 -6.08 -7.53
CA LEU A 78 3.21 -5.27 -6.52
C LEU A 78 1.69 -5.41 -6.60
N VAL A 79 1.08 -5.61 -5.43
CA VAL A 79 -0.36 -5.55 -5.23
C VAL A 79 -0.68 -4.47 -4.18
N ALA A 80 -1.36 -3.42 -4.61
CA ALA A 80 -1.93 -2.42 -3.72
C ALA A 80 -3.39 -2.78 -3.37
N TYR A 81 -3.75 -2.66 -2.10
CA TYR A 81 -5.11 -2.92 -1.63
C TYR A 81 -5.54 -1.99 -0.49
N CYS A 82 -6.82 -2.01 -0.18
CA CYS A 82 -7.41 -1.44 1.03
C CYS A 82 -8.67 -2.24 1.38
N GLY A 83 -9.77 -1.64 1.82
CA GLY A 83 -11.04 -2.36 2.01
C GLY A 83 -11.78 -2.62 0.68
N SER A 84 -11.87 -1.60 -0.19
CA SER A 84 -12.68 -1.63 -1.42
C SER A 84 -11.89 -1.35 -2.71
N GLY A 85 -10.58 -1.17 -2.61
CA GLY A 85 -9.70 -0.81 -3.73
C GLY A 85 -9.59 0.68 -4.04
N VAL A 86 -10.42 1.55 -3.44
CA VAL A 86 -10.44 2.99 -3.77
C VAL A 86 -9.13 3.69 -3.39
N THR A 87 -8.73 3.64 -2.12
CA THR A 87 -7.46 4.26 -1.68
C THR A 87 -6.24 3.49 -2.17
N ALA A 88 -6.39 2.23 -2.59
CA ALA A 88 -5.32 1.49 -3.24
C ALA A 88 -4.93 2.14 -4.58
N CYS A 89 -5.91 2.60 -5.36
CA CYS A 89 -5.65 3.35 -6.59
C CYS A 89 -4.85 4.64 -6.35
N HIS A 90 -4.99 5.28 -5.18
CA HIS A 90 -4.20 6.44 -4.81
C HIS A 90 -2.71 6.11 -4.68
N ASN A 91 -2.38 4.94 -4.12
CA ASN A 91 -1.00 4.46 -4.07
C ASN A 91 -0.47 4.12 -5.46
N LEU A 92 -1.25 3.47 -6.32
CA LEU A 92 -0.85 3.16 -7.69
C LEU A 92 -0.60 4.43 -8.51
N PHE A 93 -1.43 5.46 -8.34
CA PHE A 93 -1.21 6.74 -9.02
C PHE A 93 0.04 7.46 -8.49
N ALA A 94 0.26 7.46 -7.18
CA ALA A 94 1.47 8.01 -6.59
C ALA A 94 2.75 7.26 -7.05
N LEU A 95 2.67 5.94 -7.21
CA LEU A 95 3.74 5.12 -7.78
C LEU A 95 3.99 5.49 -9.24
N SER A 96 2.95 5.71 -10.04
CA SER A 96 3.07 6.20 -11.42
C SER A 96 3.72 7.57 -11.51
N LEU A 97 3.40 8.49 -10.59
CA LEU A 97 4.07 9.80 -10.50
C LEU A 97 5.54 9.70 -10.10
N ALA A 98 5.92 8.64 -9.36
CA ALA A 98 7.29 8.42 -8.91
C ALA A 98 8.25 7.95 -10.03
N GLY A 99 7.71 7.54 -11.18
CA GLY A 99 8.45 6.91 -12.28
C GLY A 99 8.82 5.46 -12.01
#